data_AF-A0A5P0JHG0-F1
#
_entry.id   AF-A0A5P0JHG0-F1
#
_cell.length_a   1.000
_cell.length_b   1.000
_cell.length_c   1.000
_cell.angle_alpha   90.00
_cell.angle_beta   90.00
_cell.angle_gamma   90.00
#
_symmetry.space_group_name_H-M   'P 1'
#
loop_
_entity.id
_entity.type
_entity.pdbx_description
1 polymer ?
#
loop_
_entity_poly.entity_id
_entity_poly.type
_entity_poly.pdbx_seq_one_letter_code
_entity_poly.pdbx_strand_id
1 'polypeptide(L)'
;GIEGSRVRATYALLAKQYGVTWNGRRYDPKDWEKGDTVNQCISAATSCLYGVTEAAILAAGYAPAIGFVHTGKPLSFVYDIADIIKFDTVVPKAFEIARRNPGEPDREVRLACRDIFRSSKTLAKLIPLIEDVLAAGEIQPPAPPEDAQPVAIPLPVSLGDAGHRSS
;
A
#
# COMPACT_ATOMS: atom_id res chain seq x y z
N GLY A 1 6.74 20.74 1.46
CA GLY A 1 5.69 20.99 0.46
C GLY A 1 4.30 20.83 1.06
N ILE A 2 3.27 21.10 0.26
CA ILE A 2 1.85 21.04 0.64
C ILE A 2 1.47 19.63 1.13
N GLU A 3 1.87 18.60 0.38
CA GLU A 3 1.61 17.19 0.74
C GLU A 3 2.15 16.85 2.14
N GLY A 4 3.42 17.14 2.41
CA GLY A 4 4.02 16.90 3.71
C GLY A 4 3.31 17.64 4.87
N SER A 5 2.71 18.79 4.61
CA SER A 5 1.88 19.49 5.59
C SER A 5 0.56 18.76 5.85
N ARG A 6 -0.12 18.30 4.80
CA ARG A 6 -1.33 17.49 4.91
C ARG A 6 -1.07 16.17 5.62
N VAL A 7 0.01 15.47 5.27
CA VAL A 7 0.45 14.23 5.92
C VAL A 7 0.64 14.40 7.43
N ARG A 8 1.34 15.46 7.86
CA ARG A 8 1.51 15.75 9.29
C ARG A 8 0.19 16.03 9.99
N ALA A 9 -0.71 16.78 9.35
CA ALA A 9 -2.03 17.07 9.89
C ALA A 9 -2.88 15.80 10.01
N THR A 10 -2.86 14.91 9.02
CA THR A 10 -3.57 13.62 9.04
C THR A 10 -3.08 12.72 10.17
N TYR A 11 -1.76 12.62 10.38
CA TYR A 11 -1.23 11.86 11.52
C TYR A 11 -1.68 12.43 12.87
N ALA A 12 -1.65 13.76 13.04
CA ALA A 12 -2.11 14.40 14.27
C ALA A 12 -3.61 14.17 14.50
N LEU A 13 -4.42 14.20 13.43
CA LEU A 13 -5.85 13.91 13.50
C LEU A 13 -6.11 12.45 13.92
N LEU A 14 -5.45 11.49 13.28
CA LEU A 14 -5.58 10.07 13.63
C LEU A 14 -5.13 9.79 15.07
N ALA A 15 -4.01 10.38 15.49
CA ALA A 15 -3.54 10.29 16.86
C ALA A 15 -4.60 10.73 17.88
N LYS A 16 -5.25 11.87 17.62
CA LYS A 16 -6.35 12.38 18.44
C LYS A 16 -7.57 11.45 18.40
N GLN A 17 -7.98 10.99 17.22
CA GLN A 17 -9.16 10.13 17.04
C GLN A 17 -9.01 8.79 17.76
N TYR A 18 -7.84 8.15 17.67
CA TYR A 18 -7.58 6.87 18.31
C TYR A 18 -7.05 7.00 19.74
N GLY A 19 -6.79 8.21 20.24
CA GLY A 19 -6.28 8.45 21.58
C GLY A 19 -4.86 7.90 21.79
N VAL A 20 -3.98 8.10 20.80
CA VAL A 20 -2.58 7.66 20.81
C VAL A 20 -1.67 8.87 20.97
N THR A 21 -0.72 8.82 21.90
CA THR A 21 0.33 9.85 22.02
C THR A 21 1.18 9.86 20.76
N TRP A 22 1.24 11.01 20.07
CA TRP A 22 1.96 11.15 18.82
C TRP A 22 3.02 12.23 18.90
N ASN A 23 4.28 11.82 18.78
CA ASN A 23 5.42 12.73 18.84
C ASN A 23 6.09 12.89 17.46
N GLY A 24 5.34 12.70 16.38
CA GLY A 24 5.84 12.73 15.01
C GLY A 24 6.32 11.36 14.50
N ARG A 25 6.51 11.29 13.18
CA ARG A 25 6.98 10.08 12.49
C ARG A 25 8.48 9.93 12.70
N ARG A 26 8.90 9.01 13.56
CA ARG A 26 10.30 8.77 13.93
C ARG A 26 10.59 7.27 13.96
N TYR A 27 11.63 6.86 13.25
CA TYR A 27 12.13 5.49 13.26
C TYR A 27 13.62 5.49 12.94
N ASP A 28 14.36 4.54 13.49
CA ASP A 28 15.76 4.29 13.15
C ASP A 28 15.80 3.10 12.19
N PRO A 29 16.20 3.30 10.91
CA PRO A 29 16.31 2.20 9.96
C PRO A 29 17.26 1.08 10.38
N LYS A 30 18.19 1.36 11.32
CA LYS A 30 19.16 0.39 11.84
C LYS A 30 18.72 -0.25 13.16
N ASP A 31 17.64 0.23 13.76
CA ASP A 31 17.23 -0.15 15.11
C ASP A 31 15.71 -0.03 15.27
N TRP A 32 15.03 -1.16 15.07
CA TRP A 32 13.58 -1.25 15.12
C TRP A 32 13.00 -0.92 16.51
N GLU A 33 13.72 -1.28 17.58
CA GLU A 33 13.23 -1.18 18.96
C GLU A 33 13.24 0.26 19.49
N LYS A 34 13.97 1.18 18.84
CA LYS A 34 13.95 2.61 19.19
C LYS A 34 12.66 3.34 18.80
N GLY A 35 11.85 2.77 17.91
CA GLY A 35 10.57 3.35 17.54
C GLY A 35 9.53 3.13 18.64
N ASP A 36 8.75 4.16 18.98
CA ASP A 36 7.57 3.94 19.81
C ASP A 36 6.56 3.00 19.11
N THR A 37 5.67 2.37 19.89
CA THR A 37 4.74 1.34 19.39
C THR A 37 3.93 1.81 18.18
N VAL A 38 3.50 3.08 18.14
CA VAL A 38 2.73 3.63 17.01
C VAL A 38 3.61 3.76 15.76
N ASN A 39 4.87 4.18 15.89
CA ASN A 39 5.78 4.22 14.76
C ASN A 39 6.14 2.82 14.26
N GLN A 40 6.29 1.84 15.14
CA GLN A 40 6.46 0.43 14.76
C GLN A 40 5.24 -0.11 13.99
N CYS A 41 4.03 0.14 14.50
CA CYS A 41 2.79 -0.24 13.82
C CYS A 41 2.69 0.40 12.42
N ILE A 42 2.94 1.70 12.29
CA ILE A 42 2.88 2.38 10.98
C ILE A 42 3.95 1.79 10.04
N SER A 43 5.16 1.52 10.53
CA SER A 43 6.22 0.93 9.71
C SER A 43 5.83 -0.45 9.18
N ALA A 44 5.29 -1.31 10.06
CA ALA A 44 4.79 -2.64 9.67
C ALA A 44 3.66 -2.54 8.64
N ALA A 45 2.70 -1.63 8.86
CA ALA A 45 1.57 -1.41 7.96
C ALA A 45 2.00 -0.92 6.58
N THR A 46 2.92 0.07 6.53
CA THR A 46 3.47 0.59 5.27
C THR A 46 4.30 -0.46 4.54
N SER A 47 5.08 -1.28 5.26
CA SER A 47 5.84 -2.38 4.66
C SER A 47 4.91 -3.40 3.98
N CYS A 48 3.80 -3.77 4.64
CA CYS A 48 2.78 -4.62 4.02
C CYS A 48 2.17 -3.99 2.77
N LEU A 49 1.88 -2.69 2.81
CA LEU A 49 1.32 -1.97 1.67
C LEU A 49 2.30 -1.91 0.50
N TYR A 50 3.58 -1.66 0.76
CA TYR A 50 4.62 -1.64 -0.27
C TYR A 50 4.74 -2.99 -0.96
N GLY A 51 4.69 -4.10 -0.21
CA GLY A 51 4.75 -5.44 -0.81
C GLY A 51 3.62 -5.73 -1.79
N VAL A 52 2.36 -5.40 -1.44
CA VAL A 52 1.24 -5.59 -2.38
C VAL A 52 1.23 -4.58 -3.52
N THR A 53 1.78 -3.39 -3.31
CA THR A 53 1.91 -2.35 -4.34
C THR A 53 2.97 -2.73 -5.36
N GLU A 54 4.13 -3.22 -4.91
CA GLU A 54 5.17 -3.75 -5.79
C GLU A 54 4.66 -4.93 -6.61
N ALA A 55 3.94 -5.86 -5.99
CA ALA A 55 3.31 -6.98 -6.70
C ALA A 55 2.32 -6.50 -7.79
N ALA A 56 1.52 -5.46 -7.51
CA ALA A 56 0.60 -4.90 -8.50
C ALA A 56 1.33 -4.19 -9.65
N ILE A 57 2.37 -3.41 -9.36
CA ILE A 57 3.22 -2.74 -10.36
C ILE A 57 3.85 -3.76 -11.29
N LEU A 58 4.43 -4.83 -10.74
CA LEU A 58 5.05 -5.90 -11.53
C LEU A 58 4.01 -6.67 -12.35
N ALA A 59 2.84 -6.97 -11.78
CA ALA A 59 1.75 -7.65 -12.48
C ALA A 59 1.17 -6.82 -13.64
N ALA A 60 1.19 -5.49 -13.52
CA ALA A 60 0.81 -4.56 -14.58
C ALA A 60 1.91 -4.34 -15.63
N GLY A 61 3.11 -4.93 -15.44
CA GLY A 61 4.22 -4.82 -16.39
C GLY A 61 5.06 -3.53 -16.27
N TYR A 62 4.92 -2.79 -15.17
CA TYR A 62 5.68 -1.56 -14.92
C TYR A 62 6.92 -1.79 -14.05
N ALA A 63 7.85 -0.83 -14.08
CA ALA A 63 9.09 -0.89 -13.31
C ALA A 63 8.95 -0.20 -11.93
N PRO A 64 9.21 -0.89 -10.81
CA PRO A 64 9.15 -0.29 -9.46
C PRO A 64 10.10 0.90 -9.22
N ALA A 65 11.19 0.98 -9.98
CA ALA A 65 12.25 1.97 -9.78
C ALA A 65 11.98 3.33 -10.44
N ILE A 66 11.02 3.42 -11.38
CA ILE A 66 10.76 4.64 -12.15
C ILE A 66 9.57 5.38 -11.52
N GLY A 67 9.85 6.17 -10.49
CA GLY A 67 8.85 7.02 -9.84
C GLY A 67 8.82 8.45 -10.38
N PHE A 68 7.81 9.20 -9.94
CA PHE A 68 7.50 10.58 -10.28
C PHE A 68 7.78 11.52 -9.10
N VAL A 69 7.11 11.30 -7.96
CA VAL A 69 7.31 12.13 -6.74
C VAL A 69 8.56 11.65 -6.01
N HIS A 70 8.72 10.34 -5.87
CA HIS A 70 9.92 9.72 -5.32
C HIS A 70 10.83 9.26 -6.46
N THR A 71 12.07 9.76 -6.52
CA THR A 71 13.04 9.40 -7.56
C THR A 71 14.36 8.88 -6.97
N GLY A 72 15.08 8.04 -7.73
CA GLY A 72 16.44 7.61 -7.37
C GLY A 72 16.53 6.45 -6.37
N LYS A 73 15.40 5.79 -6.05
CA LYS A 73 15.36 4.59 -5.20
C LYS A 73 14.82 3.39 -5.98
N PRO A 74 15.23 2.15 -5.64
CA PRO A 74 14.74 0.94 -6.33
C PRO A 74 13.22 0.74 -6.25
N LEU A 75 12.56 1.33 -5.26
CA LEU A 75 11.10 1.22 -5.02
C LEU A 75 10.39 2.58 -5.15
N SER A 76 10.97 3.49 -5.92
CA SER A 76 10.45 4.84 -6.13
C SER A 76 8.96 4.88 -6.51
N PHE A 77 8.54 4.11 -7.52
CA PHE A 77 7.15 4.09 -7.97
C PHE A 77 6.22 3.38 -6.97
N VAL A 78 6.75 2.42 -6.22
CA VAL A 78 6.00 1.77 -5.13
C VAL A 78 5.58 2.79 -4.07
N TYR A 79 6.47 3.73 -3.73
CA TYR A 79 6.16 4.78 -2.77
C TYR A 79 5.10 5.75 -3.31
N ASP A 80 5.18 6.13 -4.58
CA ASP A 80 4.20 7.02 -5.20
C ASP A 80 2.78 6.44 -5.15
N ILE A 81 2.62 5.19 -5.57
CA ILE A 81 1.30 4.54 -5.61
C ILE A 81 0.79 4.22 -4.21
N ALA A 82 1.64 3.73 -3.31
CA ALA A 82 1.24 3.41 -1.95
C ALA A 82 0.79 4.66 -1.18
N ASP A 83 1.42 5.80 -1.41
CA ASP A 83 1.12 7.05 -0.70
C ASP A 83 -0.25 7.62 -1.02
N ILE A 84 -0.82 7.27 -2.19
CA ILE A 84 -2.20 7.64 -2.57
C ILE A 84 -3.22 6.99 -1.62
N ILE A 85 -3.02 5.71 -1.26
CA ILE A 85 -4.04 4.92 -0.55
C ILE A 85 -3.71 4.61 0.91
N LYS A 86 -2.50 4.94 1.39
CA LYS A 86 -2.04 4.51 2.73
C LYS A 86 -2.92 5.02 3.87
N PHE A 87 -3.48 6.22 3.73
CA PHE A 87 -4.31 6.85 4.76
C PHE A 87 -5.77 6.39 4.74
N ASP A 88 -6.23 5.72 3.68
CA ASP A 88 -7.60 5.22 3.60
C ASP A 88 -7.78 3.93 4.39
N THR A 89 -6.71 3.15 4.55
CA THR A 89 -6.80 1.77 5.05
C THR A 89 -5.76 1.45 6.12
N VAL A 90 -4.48 1.32 5.72
CA VAL A 90 -3.45 0.70 6.57
C VAL A 90 -2.99 1.60 7.71
N VAL A 91 -2.90 2.92 7.51
CA VAL A 91 -2.45 3.85 8.56
C VAL A 91 -3.49 3.97 9.68
N PRO A 92 -4.79 4.20 9.43
CA PRO A 92 -5.81 4.17 10.49
C PRO A 92 -5.78 2.87 11.30
N LYS A 93 -5.63 1.72 10.62
CA LYS A 93 -5.53 0.42 11.31
C LYS A 93 -4.28 0.32 12.19
N ALA A 94 -3.15 0.88 11.78
CA ALA A 94 -1.94 0.93 12.59
C ALA A 94 -2.16 1.72 13.90
N PHE A 95 -2.88 2.86 13.85
CA PHE A 95 -3.24 3.63 15.04
C PHE A 95 -4.20 2.86 15.96
N GLU A 96 -5.20 2.20 15.39
CA GLU A 96 -6.14 1.35 16.15
C GLU A 96 -5.40 0.24 16.91
N ILE A 97 -4.44 -0.43 16.27
CA ILE A 97 -3.65 -1.49 16.89
C ILE A 97 -2.71 -0.90 17.95
N ALA A 98 -2.01 0.20 17.64
CA ALA A 98 -1.13 0.87 18.59
C ALA A 98 -1.85 1.31 19.87
N ARG A 99 -3.12 1.74 19.77
CA ARG A 99 -3.94 2.12 20.93
C ARG A 99 -4.15 0.98 21.93
N ARG A 100 -4.16 -0.28 21.46
CA ARG A 100 -4.28 -1.48 22.31
C ARG A 100 -2.98 -1.85 23.02
N ASN A 101 -1.86 -1.25 22.61
CA ASN A 101 -0.51 -1.53 23.12
C ASN A 101 -0.19 -3.05 23.19
N PRO A 102 -0.26 -3.76 22.05
CA PRO A 102 -0.04 -5.21 22.01
C PRO A 102 1.42 -5.57 22.29
N GLY A 103 1.66 -6.81 22.73
CA GLY A 103 3.01 -7.34 22.92
C GLY A 103 3.77 -7.57 21.60
N GLU A 104 3.06 -7.93 20.53
CA GLU A 104 3.62 -8.18 19.19
C GLU A 104 2.94 -7.26 18.14
N PRO A 105 3.21 -5.94 18.16
CA PRO A 105 2.53 -4.96 17.32
C PRO A 105 2.70 -5.23 15.82
N ASP A 106 3.88 -5.68 15.41
CA ASP A 106 4.19 -5.99 14.01
C ASP A 106 3.36 -7.16 13.47
N ARG A 107 3.25 -8.25 14.24
CA ARG A 107 2.47 -9.44 13.90
C ARG A 107 1.00 -9.11 13.74
N GLU A 108 0.44 -8.39 14.72
CA GLU A 108 -0.97 -7.98 14.67
C GLU A 108 -1.27 -7.07 13.49
N VAL A 109 -0.39 -6.10 13.21
CA VAL A 109 -0.55 -5.21 12.05
C VAL A 109 -0.48 -5.98 10.74
N ARG A 110 0.47 -6.91 10.59
CA ARG A 110 0.60 -7.70 9.35
C ARG A 110 -0.63 -8.55 9.09
N LEU A 111 -1.19 -9.18 10.12
CA LEU A 111 -2.44 -9.95 10.01
C LEU A 111 -3.62 -9.04 9.62
N ALA A 112 -3.75 -7.89 10.26
CA ALA A 112 -4.81 -6.94 9.93
C ALA A 112 -4.67 -6.37 8.51
N CYS A 113 -3.46 -6.02 8.06
CA CYS A 113 -3.21 -5.58 6.69
C CYS A 113 -3.56 -6.66 5.68
N ARG A 114 -3.19 -7.92 5.92
CA ARG A 114 -3.58 -9.05 5.05
C ARG A 114 -5.10 -9.16 4.93
N ASP A 115 -5.82 -9.06 6.04
CA ASP A 115 -7.27 -9.19 6.06
C ASP A 115 -7.95 -8.00 5.38
N ILE A 116 -7.41 -6.79 5.54
CA ILE A 116 -7.80 -5.59 4.77
C ILE A 116 -7.60 -5.86 3.29
N PHE A 117 -6.39 -6.18 2.84
CA PHE A 117 -6.10 -6.34 1.40
C PHE A 117 -7.00 -7.37 0.72
N ARG A 118 -7.30 -8.46 1.43
CA ARG A 118 -8.23 -9.49 0.97
C ARG A 118 -9.67 -8.96 0.86
N SER A 119 -10.19 -8.37 1.94
CA SER A 119 -11.60 -7.93 1.99
C SER A 119 -11.88 -6.72 1.10
N SER A 120 -10.93 -5.79 0.95
CA SER A 120 -11.06 -4.61 0.09
C SER A 120 -10.67 -4.86 -1.36
N LYS A 121 -10.19 -6.07 -1.70
CA LYS A 121 -9.64 -6.43 -3.02
C LYS A 121 -8.55 -5.45 -3.48
N THR A 122 -7.63 -5.08 -2.58
CA THR A 122 -6.65 -4.00 -2.82
C THR A 122 -5.81 -4.21 -4.08
N LEU A 123 -5.28 -5.42 -4.29
CA LEU A 123 -4.45 -5.72 -5.46
C LEU A 123 -5.24 -5.51 -6.78
N ALA A 124 -6.49 -5.97 -6.82
CA ALA A 124 -7.35 -5.80 -8.00
C ALA A 124 -7.71 -4.33 -8.28
N LYS A 125 -7.69 -3.46 -7.26
CA LYS A 125 -7.92 -2.02 -7.40
C LYS A 125 -6.65 -1.23 -7.72
N LEU A 126 -5.48 -1.75 -7.31
CA LEU A 126 -4.19 -1.10 -7.55
C LEU A 126 -3.83 -1.06 -9.04
N ILE A 127 -4.11 -2.12 -9.79
CA ILE A 127 -3.77 -2.16 -11.24
C ILE A 127 -4.52 -1.04 -12.00
N PRO A 128 -5.87 -0.92 -11.92
CA PRO A 128 -6.57 0.21 -12.54
C PRO A 128 -6.10 1.57 -12.04
N LEU A 129 -5.79 1.70 -10.74
CA LEU A 129 -5.27 2.96 -10.19
C LEU A 129 -3.93 3.35 -10.83
N ILE A 130 -3.02 2.39 -11.04
CA ILE A 130 -1.73 2.63 -11.69
C ILE A 130 -1.94 3.12 -13.12
N GLU A 131 -2.82 2.45 -13.88
CA GLU A 131 -3.18 2.86 -15.24
C GLU A 131 -3.76 4.28 -15.28
N ASP A 132 -4.69 4.60 -14.38
CA ASP A 132 -5.30 5.93 -14.28
C ASP A 132 -4.26 7.01 -13.97
N VAL A 133 -3.31 6.72 -13.08
CA VAL A 133 -2.21 7.64 -12.73
C VAL A 133 -1.31 7.90 -13.94
N LEU A 134 -0.98 6.87 -14.72
CA LEU A 134 -0.12 6.99 -15.90
C LEU A 134 -0.84 7.64 -17.09
N ALA A 135 -2.13 7.37 -17.26
CA ALA A 135 -2.97 7.96 -18.30
C ALA A 135 -3.08 9.48 -18.19
N ALA A 136 -2.90 10.04 -16.99
CA ALA A 136 -2.83 11.48 -16.77
C ALA A 136 -1.65 12.17 -17.51
N GLY A 137 -0.70 11.39 -18.03
CA GLY A 137 0.35 11.89 -18.93
C GLY A 137 -0.14 12.24 -20.34
N GLU A 138 -1.40 11.94 -20.69
CA GLU A 138 -2.01 12.21 -22.01
C GLU A 138 -1.25 11.60 -23.19
N ILE A 139 -0.50 10.52 -22.92
CA ILE A 139 0.22 9.73 -23.93
C ILE A 139 -0.53 8.43 -24.13
N GLN A 140 -0.72 8.04 -25.39
CA GLN A 140 -1.38 6.78 -25.72
C GLN A 140 -0.56 5.59 -25.19
N PRO A 141 -1.17 4.65 -24.43
CA PRO A 141 -0.49 3.44 -23.97
C PRO A 141 0.09 2.63 -25.14
N PRO A 142 1.20 1.92 -24.94
CA PRO A 142 1.77 1.08 -25.98
C PRO A 142 0.79 -0.03 -26.37
N ALA A 143 0.69 -0.32 -27.66
CA ALA A 143 -0.05 -1.48 -28.13
C ALA A 143 0.64 -2.77 -27.66
N PRO A 144 -0.11 -3.85 -27.39
CA PRO A 144 0.48 -5.16 -27.17
C PRO A 144 1.39 -5.56 -28.36
N PRO A 145 2.51 -6.27 -28.12
CA PRO A 145 3.34 -6.82 -29.19
C PRO A 145 2.53 -7.69 -30.16
N GLU A 146 2.92 -7.74 -31.44
CA GLU A 146 2.22 -8.53 -32.47
C GLU A 146 2.19 -10.04 -32.16
N ASP A 147 3.19 -10.53 -31.41
CA ASP A 147 3.34 -11.92 -30.99
C ASP A 147 2.67 -12.23 -29.63
N ALA A 148 2.02 -11.24 -29.01
CA ALA A 148 1.32 -11.42 -27.75
C ALA A 148 0.20 -12.46 -27.91
N GLN A 149 0.30 -13.55 -27.14
CA GLN A 149 -0.71 -14.58 -27.16
C GLN A 149 -1.98 -14.08 -26.49
N PRO A 150 -3.18 -14.35 -27.06
CA PRO A 150 -4.42 -14.07 -26.36
C PRO A 150 -4.48 -14.89 -25.07
N VAL A 151 -5.32 -14.45 -24.13
CA VAL A 151 -5.56 -15.20 -22.90
C VAL A 151 -6.02 -16.61 -23.26
N ALA A 152 -5.14 -17.60 -23.04
CA ALA A 152 -5.35 -18.98 -23.50
C ALA A 152 -6.53 -19.68 -22.81
N ILE A 153 -6.85 -19.25 -21.58
CA ILE A 153 -7.96 -19.78 -20.79
C ILE A 153 -8.88 -18.60 -20.46
N PRO A 154 -10.08 -18.53 -21.05
CA PRO A 154 -11.03 -17.47 -20.73
C PRO A 154 -11.30 -17.47 -19.21
N LEU A 155 -11.44 -16.27 -18.64
CA LEU A 155 -11.75 -16.15 -17.21
C LEU A 155 -13.02 -16.95 -16.90
N PRO A 156 -13.00 -17.83 -15.89
CA PRO A 156 -14.20 -18.56 -15.51
C PRO A 156 -15.31 -17.57 -15.15
N VAL A 157 -16.54 -17.89 -15.54
CA VAL A 157 -17.72 -17.14 -15.09
C VAL A 157 -17.71 -17.17 -13.56
N SER A 158 -17.55 -16.00 -12.93
CA SER A 158 -17.51 -15.88 -11.47
C SER A 158 -18.86 -16.32 -10.90
N LEU A 159 -18.93 -17.57 -10.45
CA LEU A 159 -20.10 -18.18 -9.81
C LEU A 159 -19.95 -18.31 -8.28
N GLY A 160 -18.89 -17.75 -7.69
CA GLY A 160 -18.56 -17.95 -6.28
C GLY A 160 -18.28 -16.67 -5.52
N ASP A 161 -18.86 -16.57 -4.32
CA ASP A 161 -18.41 -15.63 -3.30
C ASP A 161 -17.18 -16.15 -2.53
N ALA A 162 -16.43 -15.22 -1.96
CA ALA A 162 -15.17 -15.27 -1.23
C ALA A 162 -14.57 -16.65 -0.84
N GLY A 163 -13.52 -17.07 -1.57
CA GLY A 163 -12.47 -17.92 -1.00
C GLY A 163 -12.12 -19.21 -1.75
N HIS A 164 -12.75 -19.51 -2.87
CA HIS A 164 -12.35 -20.66 -3.67
C HIS A 164 -11.27 -20.31 -4.69
N ARG A 165 -10.12 -20.98 -4.57
CA ARG A 165 -9.21 -21.19 -5.70
C ARG A 165 -9.94 -22.12 -6.66
N SER A 166 -10.43 -21.61 -7.77
CA SER A 166 -10.81 -22.45 -8.89
C SER A 166 -9.52 -23.04 -9.46
N SER A 167 -9.32 -24.34 -9.21
CA SER A 167 -8.39 -25.19 -9.96
C SER A 167 -8.79 -25.26 -11.43
#